data_AF-A0A158Q5B7-F1
#
_entry.id   AF-A0A158Q5B7-F1
#
_cell.length_a   1.000
_cell.length_b   1.000
_cell.length_c   1.000
_cell.angle_alpha   90.00
_cell.angle_beta   90.00
_cell.angle_gamma   90.00
#
_symmetry.space_group_name_H-M   'P 1'
#
loop_
_entity.id
_entity.type
_entity.pdbx_description
1 polymer ?
#
loop_
_entity_poly.entity_id
_entity_poly.type
_entity_poly.pdbx_seq_one_letter_code
_entity_poly.pdbx_strand_id
1 'polypeptide(L)'
;MMGYKVHENCEKAALKAEAIRTCPRSCAFCCLTPQYNCTNATTGGPPVPTCADGRANCAQVQQYCTVEPFAGTLREQCRKTCRICT
;
A
#
# COMPACT_ATOMS: atom_id res chain seq x y z
N MET A 1 -8.61 6.51 13.62
CA MET A 1 -7.46 6.74 12.70
C MET A 1 -6.66 7.93 13.22
N MET A 2 -5.48 7.70 13.80
CA MET A 2 -4.59 8.81 14.14
C MET A 2 -3.92 9.25 12.84
N GLY A 3 -4.42 10.34 12.25
CA GLY A 3 -3.82 10.89 11.04
C GLY A 3 -2.39 11.31 11.30
N TYR A 4 -1.48 10.96 10.40
CA TYR A 4 -0.11 11.46 10.44
C TYR A 4 -0.12 12.96 10.09
N LYS A 5 0.36 13.81 11.00
CA LYS A 5 0.45 15.26 10.80
C LYS A 5 1.91 15.69 10.78
N VAL A 6 2.36 16.20 9.63
CA VAL A 6 3.68 16.83 9.49
C VAL A 6 3.67 18.14 10.27
N HIS A 7 4.73 18.40 11.02
CA HIS A 7 4.88 19.66 11.74
C HIS A 7 5.19 20.80 10.77
N GLU A 8 4.59 21.98 10.92
CA GLU A 8 4.79 23.14 10.01
C GLU A 8 6.28 23.50 9.79
N ASN A 9 7.10 23.30 10.82
CA ASN A 9 8.54 23.55 10.76
C ASN A 9 9.28 22.65 9.75
N CYS A 10 8.73 21.48 9.41
CA CYS A 10 9.29 20.62 8.36
C CYS A 10 9.25 21.28 6.98
N GLU A 11 8.31 22.20 6.75
CA GLU A 11 8.09 22.87 5.46
C GLU A 11 8.79 24.23 5.39
N LYS A 12 9.29 24.75 6.53
CA LYS A 12 10.04 26.01 6.56
C LYS A 12 11.36 25.85 5.80
N ALA A 13 11.58 26.69 4.80
CA ALA A 13 12.77 26.62 3.94
C ALA A 13 14.09 26.61 4.73
N ALA A 14 14.18 27.41 5.79
CA ALA A 14 15.35 27.49 6.67
C ALA A 14 15.63 26.18 7.44
N LEU A 15 14.60 25.37 7.68
CA LEU A 15 14.68 24.14 8.47
C LEU A 15 14.60 22.88 7.61
N LYS A 16 14.19 22.97 6.35
CA LYS A 16 13.95 21.79 5.49
C LYS A 16 15.19 20.90 5.36
N ALA A 17 16.37 21.48 5.15
CA ALA A 17 17.61 20.72 5.05
C ALA A 17 17.91 19.97 6.36
N GLU A 18 17.73 20.64 7.50
CA GLU A 18 17.91 20.05 8.81
C GLU A 18 16.83 19.00 9.12
N ALA A 19 15.60 19.21 8.67
CA ALA A 19 14.49 18.28 8.81
C ALA A 19 14.73 16.97 8.03
N ILE A 20 15.26 17.06 6.79
CA ILE A 20 15.66 15.89 6.01
C ILE A 20 16.78 15.12 6.72
N ARG A 21 17.73 15.83 7.34
CA ARG A 21 18.89 15.21 7.99
C ARG A 21 18.56 14.57 9.34
N THR A 22 17.75 15.22 10.16
CA THR A 22 17.59 14.91 11.59
C THR A 22 16.27 14.23 11.91
N CYS A 23 15.19 14.55 11.21
CA CYS A 23 13.87 13.96 11.44
C CYS A 23 13.11 13.55 10.15
N PRO A 24 13.76 12.80 9.23
CA PRO A 24 13.17 12.50 7.94
C PRO A 24 11.87 11.70 8.03
N ARG A 25 11.71 10.77 8.98
CA ARG A 25 10.45 10.04 9.16
C ARG A 25 9.30 10.94 9.61
N SER A 26 9.55 11.82 10.58
CA SER A 26 8.54 12.72 11.18
C SER A 26 8.16 13.88 10.27
N CYS A 27 9.02 14.21 9.30
CA CYS A 27 8.76 15.21 8.27
C CYS A 27 8.39 14.59 6.91
N ALA A 28 8.14 13.27 6.84
CA ALA A 28 7.85 12.55 5.59
C ALA A 28 8.92 12.69 4.49
N PHE A 29 10.16 12.96 4.88
CA PHE A 29 11.35 13.00 4.03
C PHE A 29 12.21 11.73 4.10
N CYS A 30 11.73 10.64 4.74
CA CYS A 30 12.45 9.35 4.78
C CYS A 30 13.01 8.97 3.41
N CYS A 31 12.18 9.11 2.39
CA CYS A 31 12.49 8.74 1.01
C CYS A 31 13.47 9.67 0.30
N LEU A 32 13.77 10.84 0.88
CA LEU A 32 14.81 11.73 0.38
C LEU A 32 16.21 11.36 0.91
N THR A 33 16.28 10.51 1.94
CA THR A 33 17.56 10.10 2.51
C THR A 33 17.94 8.70 2.04
N PRO A 34 19.23 8.46 1.73
CA PRO A 34 19.71 7.12 1.38
C PRO A 34 19.49 6.10 2.50
N GLN A 35 19.40 6.56 3.75
CA GLN A 35 19.24 5.70 4.92
C GLN A 35 17.94 4.89 4.89
N TYR A 36 16.83 5.50 4.45
CA TYR A 36 15.56 4.77 4.29
C TYR A 36 15.40 4.18 2.91
N ASN A 37 16.30 4.54 1.97
CA ASN A 37 16.34 4.09 0.57
C ASN A 37 14.95 3.75 0.04
N CYS A 38 14.01 4.69 0.18
CA CYS A 38 12.66 4.40 -0.25
C CYS A 38 12.71 4.27 -1.76
N THR A 39 12.49 3.06 -2.25
CA THR A 39 12.09 2.84 -3.64
C THR A 39 10.65 3.33 -3.80
N ASN A 40 10.42 4.64 -3.74
CA ASN A 40 9.08 5.23 -3.89
C ASN A 40 9.03 6.05 -5.18
N ALA A 41 8.88 5.41 -6.34
CA ALA A 41 8.45 6.08 -7.56
C ALA A 41 7.00 5.64 -7.89
N THR A 42 6.05 6.26 -7.20
CA THR A 42 4.70 6.56 -7.73
C THR A 42 3.72 5.43 -8.11
N THR A 43 3.95 4.16 -7.78
CA THR A 43 2.90 3.13 -7.97
C THR A 43 2.94 2.06 -6.90
N GLY A 44 2.18 2.31 -5.84
CA GLY A 44 1.84 1.30 -4.84
C GLY A 44 2.14 1.77 -3.44
N GLY A 45 1.07 2.05 -2.68
CA GLY A 45 1.04 1.59 -1.29
C GLY A 45 1.33 0.08 -1.21
N PRO A 46 1.01 -0.66 -0.12
CA PRO A 46 0.91 -2.13 -0.25
C PRO A 46 0.13 -2.38 -1.53
N PRO A 47 0.69 -3.11 -2.52
CA PRO A 47 0.24 -3.06 -3.91
C PRO A 47 -1.25 -3.10 -3.81
N VAL A 48 -1.94 -1.97 -4.08
CA VAL A 48 -3.38 -1.91 -3.83
C VAL A 48 -3.84 -2.98 -4.78
N PRO A 49 -4.19 -4.17 -4.28
CA PRO A 49 -4.06 -5.36 -5.11
C PRO A 49 -5.10 -5.11 -6.16
N THR A 50 -4.64 -4.77 -7.38
CA THR A 50 -5.52 -4.25 -8.41
C THR A 50 -6.59 -5.30 -8.52
N CYS A 51 -7.83 -4.89 -8.30
CA CYS A 51 -8.91 -5.83 -8.06
C CYS A 51 -9.11 -6.66 -9.32
N ALA A 52 -8.43 -7.80 -9.35
CA ALA A 52 -8.25 -8.59 -10.54
C ALA A 52 -8.18 -10.05 -10.12
N ASP A 53 -8.67 -10.87 -11.03
CA ASP A 53 -8.56 -12.30 -10.91
C ASP A 53 -7.15 -12.69 -11.40
N GLY A 54 -6.32 -13.19 -10.48
CA GLY A 54 -4.98 -13.67 -10.78
C GLY A 54 -4.96 -15.04 -11.48
N ARG A 55 -6.13 -15.65 -11.70
CA ARG A 55 -6.29 -16.94 -12.39
C ARG A 55 -7.37 -16.85 -13.46
N ALA A 56 -7.18 -17.54 -14.57
CA ALA A 56 -8.16 -17.58 -15.66
C ALA A 56 -9.47 -18.32 -15.28
N ASN A 57 -9.39 -19.32 -14.39
CA ASN A 57 -10.53 -20.19 -14.06
C ASN A 57 -11.46 -19.62 -12.97
N CYS A 58 -11.25 -18.37 -12.52
CA CYS A 58 -12.03 -17.77 -11.43
C CYS A 58 -13.55 -17.82 -11.67
N ALA A 59 -13.98 -17.60 -12.91
CA ALA A 59 -15.40 -17.66 -13.29
C ALA A 59 -16.05 -19.04 -13.04
N GLN A 60 -15.31 -20.14 -13.19
CA GLN A 60 -15.81 -21.49 -12.94
C GLN A 60 -15.84 -21.84 -11.45
N VAL A 61 -14.91 -21.28 -10.68
CA VAL A 61 -14.75 -21.55 -9.24
C VAL A 61 -15.42 -20.51 -8.35
N GLN A 62 -16.17 -19.56 -8.91
CA GLN A 62 -16.86 -18.51 -8.15
C GLN A 62 -17.76 -19.07 -7.04
N GLN A 63 -18.41 -20.21 -7.28
CA GLN A 63 -19.25 -20.89 -6.29
C GLN A 63 -18.48 -21.35 -5.04
N TYR A 64 -17.16 -21.55 -5.14
CA TYR A 64 -16.31 -21.98 -4.04
C TYR A 64 -15.71 -20.82 -3.24
N CYS A 65 -15.96 -19.55 -3.62
CA CYS A 65 -15.52 -18.37 -2.87
C CYS A 65 -16.11 -18.29 -1.44
N THR A 66 -17.15 -19.06 -1.16
CA THR A 66 -17.82 -19.18 0.14
C THR A 66 -17.69 -20.57 0.76
N VAL A 67 -16.99 -21.50 0.10
CA VAL A 67 -16.82 -22.89 0.54
C VAL A 67 -15.41 -23.09 1.07
N GLU A 68 -15.26 -23.27 2.38
CA GLU A 68 -13.98 -23.62 2.98
C GLU A 68 -13.55 -25.06 2.62
N PRO A 69 -12.25 -25.36 2.54
CA PRO A 69 -11.11 -24.46 2.77
C PRO A 69 -10.69 -23.67 1.51
N PHE A 70 -11.38 -23.88 0.39
CA PHE A 70 -11.02 -23.28 -0.90
C PHE A 70 -11.25 -21.78 -0.92
N ALA A 71 -12.25 -21.30 -0.19
CA ALA A 71 -12.61 -19.89 -0.09
C ALA A 71 -11.44 -19.00 0.33
N GLY A 72 -10.58 -19.41 1.27
CA GLY A 72 -9.38 -18.64 1.62
C GLY A 72 -8.49 -18.37 0.39
N THR A 73 -8.08 -19.45 -0.29
CA THR A 73 -7.24 -19.39 -1.50
C THR A 73 -7.91 -18.63 -2.64
N LEU A 74 -9.20 -18.84 -2.87
CA LEU A 74 -9.96 -18.17 -3.93
C LEU A 74 -10.18 -16.69 -3.64
N ARG A 75 -10.35 -16.29 -2.38
CA ARG A 75 -10.43 -14.87 -2.03
C ARG A 75 -9.11 -14.16 -2.26
N GLU A 76 -7.97 -14.85 -2.16
CA GLU A 76 -6.67 -14.27 -2.48
C GLU A 76 -6.39 -14.21 -3.99
N GLN A 77 -6.81 -15.24 -4.75
CA GLN A 77 -6.51 -15.37 -6.18
C GLN A 77 -7.58 -14.79 -7.09
N CYS A 78 -8.85 -14.89 -6.72
CA CYS A 78 -10.03 -14.52 -7.50
C CYS A 78 -10.78 -13.36 -6.82
N ARG A 79 -10.05 -12.32 -6.40
CA ARG A 79 -10.61 -11.23 -5.58
C ARG A 79 -11.79 -10.53 -6.25
N LYS A 80 -11.70 -10.32 -7.56
CA LYS A 80 -12.72 -9.65 -8.35
C LYS A 80 -13.94 -10.55 -8.53
N THR A 81 -13.74 -11.81 -8.91
CA THR A 81 -14.82 -12.79 -9.07
C THR A 81 -15.51 -13.11 -7.74
N CYS A 82 -14.75 -13.23 -6.65
CA CYS A 82 -15.26 -13.41 -5.29
C CYS A 82 -15.80 -12.10 -4.67
N ARG A 83 -15.80 -10.97 -5.41
CA ARG A 83 -16.24 -9.63 -4.95
C ARG A 83 -15.63 -9.19 -3.62
N ILE A 84 -14.38 -9.55 -3.38
CA ILE A 84 -13.59 -9.11 -2.22
C ILE A 84 -13.11 -7.67 -2.40
N CYS A 85 -13.08 -7.19 -3.65
CA CYS A 85 -12.79 -5.81 -4.02
C CYS A 85 -13.70 -5.38 -5.18
N THR A 86 -13.81 -4.06 -5.38
CA THR A 86 -14.59 -3.40 -6.44
C THR A 86 -13.72 -2.47 -7.24
#